data_AF-J9H5A8-F1
#
_entry.id   AF-J9H5A8-F1
#
_cell.length_a   1.000
_cell.length_b   1.000
_cell.length_c   1.000
_cell.angle_alpha   90.00
_cell.angle_beta   90.00
_cell.angle_gamma   90.00
#
_symmetry.space_group_name_H-M   'P 1'
#
loop_
_entity.id
_entity.type
_entity.pdbx_description
1 polymer ?
#
loop_
_entity_poly.entity_id
_entity_poly.type
_entity_poly.pdbx_seq_one_letter_code
_entity_poly.pdbx_strand_id
1 'polypeptide(L)'
;MNYTEKGSKAYLFSIVLVAVIGGLLFGYDTAVISGAEKGFQAFFMGASDFVYTDTLHGITSSSALIGCIIGSALSGLLASGLGRKKSLFVAGVLFSLSALGSYDPEFLFLKKVYLLGHY
;
A
#
# COMPACT_ATOMS: atom_id res chain seq x y z
N MET A 1 -28.52 -1.26 33.64
CA MET A 1 -28.43 -1.06 32.18
C MET A 1 -27.96 -2.38 31.58
N ASN A 2 -28.89 -3.23 31.16
CA ASN A 2 -28.58 -4.58 30.65
C ASN A 2 -28.08 -4.47 29.22
N TYR A 3 -26.78 -4.52 29.01
CA TYR A 3 -26.23 -4.69 27.67
C TYR A 3 -26.53 -6.12 27.23
N THR A 4 -27.54 -6.27 26.37
CA THR A 4 -27.76 -7.50 25.63
C THR A 4 -26.57 -7.73 24.72
N GLU A 5 -25.64 -8.58 25.15
CA GLU A 5 -24.51 -9.08 24.39
C GLU A 5 -25.01 -10.00 23.26
N LYS A 6 -25.58 -9.41 22.21
CA LYS A 6 -25.97 -10.08 20.96
C LYS A 6 -24.86 -9.99 19.90
N GLY A 7 -23.61 -10.19 20.31
CA GLY A 7 -22.48 -10.31 19.38
C GLY A 7 -22.40 -11.74 18.83
N SER A 8 -22.72 -11.94 17.55
CA SER A 8 -22.50 -13.25 16.91
C SER A 8 -21.00 -13.54 16.84
N LYS A 9 -20.54 -14.63 17.46
CA LYS A 9 -19.13 -15.04 17.45
C LYS A 9 -18.59 -15.20 16.02
N ALA A 10 -19.43 -15.67 15.10
CA ALA A 10 -19.10 -15.78 13.68
C ALA A 10 -18.85 -14.42 13.02
N TYR A 11 -19.63 -13.40 13.40
CA TYR A 11 -19.43 -12.03 12.89
C TYR A 11 -18.11 -11.44 13.38
N LEU A 12 -17.79 -11.60 14.67
CA LEU A 12 -16.52 -11.15 15.23
C LEU A 12 -15.32 -11.89 14.62
N PHE A 13 -15.45 -13.20 14.41
CA PHE A 13 -14.42 -13.99 13.74
C PHE A 13 -14.15 -13.49 12.31
N SER A 14 -15.20 -13.20 11.54
CA SER A 14 -15.07 -12.70 10.17
C SER A 14 -14.36 -11.34 10.10
N ILE A 15 -14.72 -10.38 10.96
CA ILE A 15 -14.05 -9.06 10.95
C ILE A 15 -12.59 -9.15 11.40
N VAL A 16 -12.26 -10.05 12.33
CA VAL A 16 -10.87 -10.28 12.78
C VAL A 16 -10.07 -10.95 11.67
N LEU A 17 -10.63 -11.96 11.00
CA LEU A 17 -9.98 -12.63 9.87
C LEU A 17 -9.63 -11.64 8.75
N VAL A 18 -10.58 -10.77 8.35
CA VAL A 18 -10.32 -9.75 7.33
C VAL A 18 -9.29 -8.73 7.80
N ALA A 19 -9.34 -8.31 9.08
CA ALA A 19 -8.35 -7.40 9.64
C ALA A 19 -6.92 -8.01 9.67
N VAL A 20 -6.80 -9.29 10.02
CA VAL A 20 -5.53 -10.02 10.04
C VAL A 20 -4.99 -10.20 8.62
N ILE A 21 -5.83 -10.58 7.66
CA ILE A 21 -5.44 -10.70 6.25
C ILE A 21 -4.99 -9.33 5.72
N GLY A 22 -5.71 -8.25 6.05
CA GLY A 22 -5.31 -6.88 5.69
C GLY A 22 -3.94 -6.48 6.26
N GLY A 23 -3.67 -6.80 7.52
CA GLY A 23 -2.36 -6.56 8.15
C GLY A 23 -1.24 -7.41 7.53
N LEU A 24 -1.54 -8.65 7.14
CA LEU A 24 -0.61 -9.55 6.47
C LEU A 24 -0.26 -9.05 5.05
N LEU A 25 -1.26 -8.60 4.29
CA LEU A 25 -1.07 -7.99 2.96
C LEU A 25 -0.21 -6.72 3.04
N PHE A 26 -0.45 -5.89 4.06
CA PHE A 26 0.35 -4.69 4.29
C PHE A 26 1.83 -5.01 4.59
N GLY A 27 2.09 -6.01 5.43
CA GLY A 27 3.44 -6.47 5.72
C GLY A 27 4.12 -7.12 4.51
N TYR A 28 3.36 -7.81 3.66
CA TYR A 28 3.86 -8.39 2.41
C TYR A 28 4.38 -7.31 1.46
N ASP A 29 3.67 -6.19 1.31
CA ASP A 29 4.07 -5.09 0.42
C ASP A 29 5.43 -4.50 0.84
N THR A 30 5.61 -4.28 2.14
CA THR A 30 6.89 -3.82 2.72
C THR A 30 8.01 -4.84 2.49
N ALA A 31 7.73 -6.14 2.63
CA ALA A 31 8.72 -7.20 2.41
C ALA A 31 9.13 -7.31 0.94
N VAL A 32 8.20 -7.13 -0.01
CA VAL A 32 8.47 -7.15 -1.44
C VAL A 32 9.33 -5.95 -1.86
N ILE A 33 9.03 -4.74 -1.38
CA ILE A 33 9.84 -3.55 -1.66
C ILE A 33 11.28 -3.76 -1.19
N SER A 34 11.47 -4.12 0.08
CA SER A 34 12.82 -4.37 0.63
C SER A 34 13.54 -5.55 -0.03
N GLY A 35 12.79 -6.54 -0.55
CA GLY A 35 13.35 -7.64 -1.34
C GLY A 35 13.82 -7.20 -2.73
N ALA A 36 13.02 -6.39 -3.42
CA ALA A 36 13.32 -5.85 -4.74
C ALA A 36 14.54 -4.91 -4.70
N GLU A 37 14.67 -4.09 -3.65
CA GLU A 37 15.81 -3.18 -3.46
C GLU A 37 17.14 -3.93 -3.36
N LYS A 38 17.18 -5.05 -2.64
CA LYS A 38 18.37 -5.92 -2.59
C LYS A 38 18.69 -6.53 -3.96
N GLY A 39 17.66 -6.90 -4.72
CA GLY A 39 17.80 -7.36 -6.09
C GLY A 39 18.44 -6.28 -6.98
N PHE A 40 17.89 -5.07 -6.96
CA PHE A 40 18.45 -3.94 -7.71
C PHE A 40 19.89 -3.64 -7.33
N GLN A 41 20.23 -3.63 -6.05
CA GLN A 41 21.61 -3.43 -5.61
C GLN A 41 22.55 -4.50 -6.20
N ALA A 42 22.16 -5.78 -6.19
CA ALA A 42 22.94 -6.86 -6.78
C ALA A 42 23.06 -6.77 -8.32
N PHE A 43 22.00 -6.35 -9.02
CA PHE A 43 22.00 -6.18 -10.48
C PHE A 43 22.81 -4.96 -10.94
N PHE A 44 22.76 -3.84 -10.22
CA PHE A 44 23.42 -2.59 -10.60
C PHE A 44 24.88 -2.47 -10.14
N MET A 45 25.37 -3.37 -9.28
CA MET A 45 26.80 -3.43 -8.90
C MET A 45 27.76 -3.65 -10.08
N GLY A 46 27.27 -4.11 -11.24
CA GLY A 46 28.07 -4.32 -12.45
C GLY A 46 27.92 -3.27 -13.56
N ALA A 47 27.01 -2.29 -13.42
CA ALA A 47 26.69 -1.33 -14.48
C ALA A 47 27.37 0.03 -14.25
N SER A 48 28.11 0.52 -15.24
CA SER A 48 28.85 1.79 -15.20
C SER A 48 28.00 3.06 -15.38
N ASP A 49 26.74 2.92 -15.83
CA ASP A 49 25.86 4.05 -16.18
C ASP A 49 24.83 4.43 -15.11
N PHE A 50 24.60 3.59 -14.10
CA PHE A 50 23.58 3.86 -13.07
C PHE A 50 24.04 3.40 -11.69
N VAL A 51 24.60 4.34 -10.91
CA VAL A 51 24.92 4.10 -9.50
C VAL A 51 23.61 4.16 -8.72
N TYR A 52 23.08 3.00 -8.34
CA TYR A 52 22.00 2.89 -7.36
C TYR A 52 22.52 3.43 -6.01
N THR A 53 22.42 4.74 -5.85
CA THR A 53 22.93 5.47 -4.69
C THR A 53 22.00 5.23 -3.51
N ASP A 54 22.55 5.08 -2.30
CA ASP A 54 21.79 4.88 -1.04
C ASP A 54 20.66 5.92 -0.84
N THR A 55 20.78 7.09 -1.45
CA THR A 55 19.77 8.14 -1.46
C THR A 55 18.48 7.72 -2.17
N LEU A 56 18.56 6.99 -3.29
CA LEU A 56 17.38 6.51 -4.03
C LEU A 56 16.65 5.40 -3.25
N HIS A 57 17.41 4.51 -2.62
CA HIS A 57 16.87 3.51 -1.69
C HIS A 57 16.08 4.18 -0.54
N GLY A 58 16.72 5.17 0.10
CA GLY A 58 16.10 5.93 1.18
C GLY A 58 14.83 6.66 0.74
N ILE A 59 14.81 7.25 -0.45
CA ILE A 59 13.63 7.96 -0.99
C ILE A 59 12.48 6.98 -1.25
N THR A 60 12.75 5.84 -1.90
CA THR A 60 11.73 4.83 -2.19
C THR A 60 11.10 4.30 -0.90
N SER A 61 11.92 3.85 0.05
CA SER A 61 11.43 3.31 1.32
C SER A 61 10.70 4.36 2.19
N SER A 62 11.23 5.59 2.25
CA SER A 62 10.61 6.66 3.06
C SER A 62 9.27 7.13 2.49
N SER A 63 9.10 7.15 1.17
CA SER A 63 7.85 7.56 0.54
C SER A 63 6.67 6.65 0.92
N ALA A 64 6.90 5.33 0.95
CA ALA A 64 5.92 4.34 1.39
C ALA A 64 5.53 4.54 2.85
N LEU A 65 6.51 4.76 3.73
CA LEU A 65 6.29 5.00 5.16
C LEU A 65 5.49 6.29 5.41
N ILE A 66 5.83 7.39 4.73
CA ILE A 66 5.11 8.66 4.84
C ILE A 66 3.65 8.47 4.42
N GLY A 67 3.41 7.76 3.30
CA GLY A 67 2.06 7.40 2.85
C GLY A 67 1.29 6.59 3.89
N CYS A 68 1.95 5.65 4.57
CA CYS A 68 1.33 4.84 5.63
C CYS A 68 0.97 5.66 6.88
N ILE A 69 1.82 6.61 7.27
CA ILE A 69 1.55 7.50 8.41
C ILE A 69 0.30 8.34 8.13
N ILE A 70 0.24 8.96 6.95
CA ILE A 70 -0.92 9.78 6.55
C ILE A 70 -2.17 8.91 6.42
N GLY A 71 -2.05 7.76 5.75
CA GLY A 71 -3.17 6.82 5.55
C GLY A 71 -3.72 6.27 6.85
N SER A 72 -2.88 5.89 7.80
CA SER A 72 -3.30 5.37 9.11
C SER A 72 -3.99 6.46 9.95
N ALA A 73 -3.50 7.70 9.93
CA ALA A 73 -4.15 8.83 10.60
C ALA A 73 -5.56 9.09 10.05
N LEU A 74 -5.71 9.10 8.72
CA LEU A 74 -7.02 9.26 8.07
C LEU A 74 -7.94 8.06 8.33
N SER A 75 -7.40 6.84 8.41
CA SER A 75 -8.18 5.63 8.67
C SER A 75 -8.88 5.66 10.03
N GLY A 76 -8.24 6.23 11.05
CA GLY A 76 -8.82 6.37 12.39
C GLY A 76 -10.01 7.33 12.43
N LEU A 77 -9.93 8.43 11.67
CA LEU A 77 -11.03 9.39 11.51
C LEU A 77 -12.20 8.75 10.75
N LEU A 78 -11.92 8.05 9.65
CA LEU A 78 -12.93 7.34 8.86
C LEU A 78 -13.59 6.19 9.65
N ALA A 79 -12.83 5.46 10.46
CA ALA A 79 -13.37 4.39 11.31
C ALA A 79 -14.32 4.93 12.39
N SER A 80 -14.04 6.11 12.93
CA SER A 80 -14.88 6.77 13.94
C SER A 80 -16.18 7.31 13.35
N GLY A 81 -16.17 7.82 12.11
CA GLY A 81 -17.35 8.38 11.45
C GLY A 81 -18.23 7.37 10.70
N LEU A 82 -17.64 6.46 9.92
CA LEU A 82 -18.37 5.55 9.02
C LEU A 82 -18.65 4.17 9.64
N GLY A 83 -18.07 3.88 10.81
CA GLY A 83 -18.14 2.60 11.48
C GLY A 83 -17.14 1.56 10.95
N ARG A 84 -16.77 0.61 11.82
CA ARG A 84 -15.65 -0.33 11.64
C ARG A 84 -15.74 -1.22 10.40
N LYS A 85 -16.94 -1.67 10.03
CA LYS A 85 -17.17 -2.54 8.85
C LYS A 85 -17.01 -1.77 7.53
N LYS A 86 -17.56 -0.55 7.46
CA LYS A 86 -17.49 0.30 6.26
C LYS A 86 -16.06 0.79 6.03
N SER A 87 -15.37 1.17 7.10
CA SER A 87 -13.95 1.56 7.03
C SER A 87 -13.08 0.43 6.47
N LEU A 88 -13.28 -0.81 6.93
CA LEU A 88 -12.54 -1.97 6.41
C LEU A 88 -12.81 -2.25 4.92
N PHE A 89 -14.06 -2.09 4.49
CA PHE A 89 -14.42 -2.22 3.07
C PHE A 89 -13.77 -1.15 2.20
N VAL A 90 -13.79 0.12 2.64
CA VAL A 90 -13.14 1.24 1.94
C VAL A 90 -11.63 1.01 1.84
N ALA A 91 -10.99 0.55 2.93
CA ALA A 91 -9.57 0.20 2.92
C ALA A 91 -9.26 -0.89 1.87
N GLY A 92 -10.10 -1.92 1.75
CA GLY A 92 -9.94 -2.96 0.73
C GLY A 92 -10.10 -2.44 -0.71
N VAL A 93 -11.02 -1.50 -0.95
CA VAL A 93 -11.19 -0.85 -2.26
C VAL A 93 -9.97 0.00 -2.60
N LEU A 94 -9.50 0.83 -1.66
CA LEU A 94 -8.30 1.66 -1.87
C LEU A 94 -7.06 0.81 -2.14
N PHE A 95 -6.91 -0.31 -1.42
CA PHE A 95 -5.82 -1.26 -1.64
C PHE A 95 -5.89 -1.91 -3.03
N SER A 96 -7.09 -2.30 -3.46
CA SER A 96 -7.31 -2.87 -4.79
C SER A 96 -6.99 -1.87 -5.90
N LEU A 97 -7.39 -0.60 -5.74
CA LEU A 97 -7.07 0.47 -6.69
C LEU A 97 -5.56 0.74 -6.74
N SER A 98 -4.86 0.70 -5.59
CA SER A 98 -3.41 0.84 -5.55
C SER A 98 -2.72 -0.29 -6.31
N ALA A 99 -3.15 -1.55 -6.11
CA ALA A 99 -2.60 -2.70 -6.81
C ALA A 99 -2.82 -2.61 -8.33
N LEU A 100 -4.00 -2.15 -8.77
CA LEU A 100 -4.29 -1.88 -10.19
C LEU A 100 -3.41 -0.76 -10.76
N GLY A 101 -3.19 0.31 -9.99
CA GLY A 101 -2.30 1.41 -10.39
C GLY A 101 -0.84 0.97 -10.53
N SER A 102 -0.37 0.05 -9.69
CA SER A 102 0.98 -0.51 -9.79
C SER A 102 1.14 -1.52 -10.94
N TYR A 103 0.05 -2.12 -11.41
CA TYR A 103 0.07 -3.05 -12.55
C TYR A 103 0.31 -2.35 -13.89
N ASP A 104 -0.23 -1.14 -14.08
CA ASP A 104 -0.07 -0.35 -15.31
C ASP A 104 0.72 0.94 -15.04
N PRO A 105 2.06 0.89 -15.00
CA PRO A 105 2.90 2.07 -14.80
C PRO A 105 2.89 3.04 -16.00
N GLU A 106 2.35 2.63 -17.15
CA GLU A 106 2.39 3.38 -18.41
C GLU A 106 1.24 4.40 -18.55
N PHE A 107 0.15 4.22 -17.80
CA PHE A 107 -1.06 5.03 -17.90
C PHE A 107 -0.86 6.54 -17.60
N LEU A 108 0.11 6.92 -16.75
CA LEU A 108 0.26 8.30 -16.30
C LEU A 108 1.50 9.04 -16.85
N PHE A 109 2.59 8.33 -17.15
CA PHE A 109 3.88 8.97 -17.45
C PHE A 109 4.29 8.90 -18.93
N LEU A 110 4.06 7.76 -19.61
CA LEU A 110 4.49 7.58 -21.00
C LEU A 110 3.56 8.23 -22.03
N LYS A 111 2.24 8.31 -21.77
CA LYS A 111 1.31 8.98 -22.69
C LYS A 111 1.62 10.48 -22.87
N LYS A 112 2.17 11.14 -21.85
CA LYS A 112 2.49 12.59 -21.90
C LYS A 112 3.84 12.88 -22.58
N VAL A 113 4.81 11.97 -22.48
CA VAL A 113 6.11 12.08 -23.17
C VAL A 113 5.99 11.68 -24.64
N TYR A 114 5.21 10.65 -24.97
CA TYR A 114 4.99 10.23 -26.36
C TYR A 114 4.25 11.29 -27.19
N LEU A 115 3.35 12.05 -26.55
CA LEU A 115 2.64 13.16 -27.17
C LEU A 115 3.48 14.44 -27.31
N LEU A 116 4.66 14.55 -26.70
CA LEU A 116 5.54 15.73 -26.81
C LEU A 116 6.77 15.48 -27.70
N GLY A 117 7.05 14.24 -28.10
CA GLY A 117 8.11 13.89 -29.06
C GLY A 117 7.70 13.99 -30.53
N HIS A 118 6.49 14.47 -30.82
CA HIS A 118 5.91 14.57 -32.16
C HIS A 118 5.48 16.01 -32.55
N TYR A 119 6.18 17.03 -32.05
CA TYR A 119 6.17 18.39 -32.63
C TYR A 119 7.58 18.96 -32.66
#